data_AF-A0A1Q9SDC9-F1
#
_entry.id   AF-A0A1Q9SDC9-F1
#
_cell.length_a   1.000
_cell.length_b   1.000
_cell.length_c   1.000
_cell.angle_alpha   90.00
_cell.angle_beta   90.00
_cell.angle_gamma   90.00
#
_symmetry.space_group_name_H-M   'P 1'
#
loop_
_entity.id
_entity.type
_entity.pdbx_description
1 polymer ?
#
loop_
_entity_poly.entity_id
_entity_poly.type
_entity_poly.pdbx_seq_one_letter_code
_entity_poly.pdbx_strand_id
1 'polypeptide(L)'
;MDRYRADVVARRRTFPDVLSAAGLVVRADLLHAWARWITPHGSPRRYDTAFFVALVPDGQEADAHTTEAVEAGWWHPDEALERWQEDALKLMAPTARTLQEIAGLGDSAAVLAAARDREIRPITPTVREQDGRLMSVLPDDTALPAAGFPGRPAMSELASESGTQRGGRMPATSAGEEPA
;
A
#
# COMPACT_ATOMS: atom_id res chain seq x y z
N MET A 1 -13.36 -20.17 19.68
CA MET A 1 -12.65 -18.94 19.26
C MET A 1 -13.48 -18.15 18.24
N ASP A 2 -14.08 -18.81 17.25
CA ASP A 2 -14.79 -18.15 16.13
C ASP A 2 -15.89 -17.17 16.53
N ARG A 3 -16.65 -17.48 17.59
CA ARG A 3 -17.68 -16.58 18.13
C ARG A 3 -17.09 -15.25 18.61
N TYR A 4 -15.93 -15.26 19.27
CA TYR A 4 -15.29 -14.03 19.73
C TYR A 4 -14.80 -13.17 18.56
N ARG A 5 -14.23 -13.78 17.53
CA ARG A 5 -13.84 -13.07 16.30
C ARG A 5 -15.05 -12.37 15.67
N ALA A 6 -16.15 -13.10 15.46
CA ALA A 6 -17.37 -12.56 14.88
C ALA A 6 -17.97 -11.40 15.71
N ASP A 7 -17.94 -11.50 17.03
CA ASP A 7 -18.44 -10.45 17.93
C ASP A 7 -17.58 -9.19 17.90
N VAL A 8 -16.25 -9.32 17.82
CA VAL A 8 -15.35 -8.17 17.71
C VAL A 8 -15.53 -7.46 16.36
N VAL A 9 -15.56 -8.23 15.26
CA VAL A 9 -15.76 -7.68 13.91
C VAL A 9 -17.10 -6.94 13.81
N ALA A 10 -18.17 -7.51 14.37
CA ALA A 10 -19.49 -6.89 14.39
C ALA A 10 -19.66 -5.81 15.47
N ARG A 11 -18.59 -5.45 16.20
CA ARG A 11 -18.59 -4.47 17.31
C ARG A 11 -19.60 -4.78 18.42
N ARG A 12 -19.94 -6.06 18.63
CA ARG A 12 -20.79 -6.53 19.74
C ARG A 12 -20.00 -6.71 21.04
N ARG A 13 -18.68 -6.88 20.94
CA ARG A 13 -17.73 -6.90 22.05
C ARG A 13 -16.49 -6.13 21.67
N THR A 14 -15.81 -5.56 22.65
CA THR A 14 -14.47 -5.00 22.43
C THR A 14 -13.41 -6.10 22.56
N PHE A 15 -12.25 -5.89 21.95
CA PHE A 15 -11.12 -6.82 22.11
C PHE A 15 -10.67 -6.98 23.57
N PRO A 16 -10.59 -5.91 24.41
CA PRO A 16 -10.35 -6.05 25.84
C PRO A 16 -11.37 -6.93 26.58
N ASP A 17 -12.66 -6.85 26.24
CA ASP A 17 -13.68 -7.70 26.87
C ASP A 17 -13.45 -9.19 26.57
N VAL A 18 -13.02 -9.50 25.35
CA VAL A 18 -12.68 -10.87 24.94
C VAL A 18 -11.50 -11.38 25.76
N LEU A 19 -10.44 -10.57 25.89
CA LEU A 19 -9.25 -10.93 26.67
C LEU A 19 -9.61 -11.16 28.14
N SER A 20 -10.36 -10.24 28.75
CA SER A 20 -10.78 -10.35 30.15
C SER A 20 -11.65 -11.58 30.38
N ALA A 21 -12.60 -11.88 29.48
CA ALA A 21 -13.47 -13.04 29.61
C ALA A 21 -12.71 -14.37 29.47
N ALA A 22 -11.59 -14.38 28.74
CA ALA A 22 -10.74 -15.54 28.56
C ALA A 22 -9.59 -15.65 29.59
N GLY A 23 -9.44 -14.66 30.50
CA GLY A 23 -8.31 -14.59 31.43
C GLY A 23 -6.96 -14.38 30.73
N LEU A 24 -6.96 -13.69 29.58
CA LEU A 24 -5.79 -13.45 28.74
C LEU A 24 -5.31 -11.99 28.83
N VAL A 25 -4.04 -11.78 28.51
CA VAL A 25 -3.42 -10.46 28.38
C VAL A 25 -2.64 -10.36 27.08
N VAL A 26 -2.45 -9.14 26.57
CA VAL A 26 -1.63 -8.90 25.37
C VAL A 26 -0.16 -8.97 25.74
N ARG A 27 0.59 -9.85 25.05
CA ARG A 27 2.06 -9.93 25.14
C ARG A 27 2.72 -8.90 24.23
N ALA A 28 2.50 -7.62 24.52
CA ALA A 28 3.08 -6.52 23.76
C ALA A 28 4.62 -6.46 23.85
N ASP A 29 5.19 -7.10 24.86
CA ASP A 29 6.64 -7.29 25.03
C ASP A 29 7.28 -8.17 23.95
N LEU A 30 6.48 -8.92 23.18
CA LEU A 30 6.95 -9.71 22.04
C LEU A 30 6.97 -8.91 20.72
N LEU A 31 6.42 -7.69 20.71
CA LEU A 31 6.44 -6.80 19.56
C LEU A 31 7.69 -5.93 19.61
N HIS A 32 8.47 -5.94 18.53
CA HIS A 32 9.62 -5.06 18.37
C HIS A 32 9.31 -4.03 17.29
N ALA A 33 9.51 -2.75 17.60
CA ALA A 33 9.31 -1.68 16.62
C ALA A 33 10.31 -1.84 15.47
N TRP A 34 9.83 -1.63 14.24
CA TRP A 34 10.64 -1.79 13.03
C TRP A 34 10.75 -0.49 12.23
N ALA A 35 9.64 0.18 12.01
CA ALA A 35 9.61 1.45 11.29
C ALA A 35 8.43 2.31 11.72
N ARG A 36 8.50 3.61 11.40
CA ARG A 36 7.38 4.53 11.52
C ARG A 36 7.25 5.31 10.22
N TRP A 37 6.11 5.19 9.57
CA TRP A 37 5.84 5.85 8.29
C TRP A 37 4.74 6.87 8.44
N ILE A 38 4.99 8.07 7.92
CA ILE A 38 4.01 9.15 7.90
C ILE A 38 3.63 9.41 6.44
N THR A 39 2.34 9.36 6.14
CA THR A 39 1.85 9.64 4.79
C THR A 39 2.25 11.08 4.37
N PRO A 40 2.76 11.27 3.13
CA PRO A 40 3.19 12.59 2.64
C PRO A 40 2.12 13.67 2.80
N HIS A 41 2.58 14.91 2.94
CA HIS A 41 1.70 16.07 2.89
C HIS A 41 0.97 16.16 1.53
N GLY A 42 -0.27 16.65 1.53
CA GLY A 42 -1.11 16.73 0.32
C GLY A 42 -1.91 15.47 -0.01
N SER A 43 -1.68 14.35 0.70
CA SER A 43 -2.54 13.17 0.57
C SER A 43 -3.93 13.45 1.16
N PRO A 44 -5.03 13.02 0.52
CA PRO A 44 -6.41 13.29 0.98
C PRO A 44 -6.69 12.66 2.35
N ARG A 45 -5.98 11.58 2.66
CA ARG A 45 -5.94 10.96 3.98
C ARG A 45 -4.50 10.74 4.38
N ARG A 46 -4.20 10.98 5.65
CA ARG A 46 -2.85 10.84 6.21
C ARG A 46 -2.87 9.90 7.40
N TYR A 47 -1.84 9.08 7.48
CA TYR A 47 -1.61 8.12 8.55
C TYR A 47 -0.22 8.33 9.13
N ASP A 48 -0.09 8.04 10.41
CA ASP A 48 1.17 7.92 11.14
C ASP A 48 1.22 6.48 11.65
N THR A 49 1.88 5.62 10.90
CA THR A 49 1.78 4.17 11.02
C THR A 49 3.07 3.62 11.61
N ALA A 50 2.97 2.98 12.78
CA ALA A 50 4.04 2.19 13.35
C ALA A 50 4.00 0.75 12.81
N PHE A 51 5.15 0.24 12.40
CA PHE A 51 5.36 -1.14 11.95
C PHE A 51 6.14 -1.90 13.02
N PHE A 52 5.76 -3.15 13.23
CA PHE A 52 6.36 -4.03 14.22
C PHE A 52 6.74 -5.37 13.59
N VAL A 53 7.74 -6.03 14.15
CA VAL A 53 8.10 -7.43 13.88
C VAL A 53 7.93 -8.25 15.16
N ALA A 54 7.57 -9.52 15.00
CA ALA A 54 7.44 -10.47 16.09
C ALA A 54 7.63 -11.89 15.56
N LEU A 55 8.07 -12.79 16.44
CA LEU A 55 8.00 -14.22 16.16
C LEU A 55 6.61 -14.74 16.46
N VAL A 56 6.03 -15.38 15.47
CA VAL A 56 4.74 -16.05 15.59
C VAL A 56 4.98 -17.43 16.21
N PRO A 57 4.26 -17.82 17.28
CA PRO A 57 4.38 -19.15 17.85
C PRO A 57 4.07 -20.26 16.83
N ASP A 58 4.60 -21.46 17.06
CA ASP A 58 4.29 -22.61 16.22
C ASP A 58 2.79 -22.92 16.19
N GLY A 59 2.32 -23.44 15.05
CA GLY A 59 0.93 -23.86 14.87
C GLY A 59 -0.06 -22.73 14.58
N GLN A 60 0.41 -21.53 14.25
CA GLN A 60 -0.47 -20.46 13.76
C GLN A 60 -0.68 -20.56 12.24
N GLU A 61 -1.95 -20.54 11.84
CA GLU A 61 -2.34 -20.51 10.43
C GLU A 61 -2.65 -19.07 10.01
N ALA A 62 -2.09 -18.66 8.87
CA ALA A 62 -2.48 -17.40 8.24
C ALA A 62 -3.79 -17.63 7.49
N ASP A 63 -4.92 -17.35 8.14
CA ASP A 63 -6.25 -17.45 7.54
C ASP A 63 -6.71 -16.09 6.95
N ALA A 64 -7.47 -16.16 5.85
CA ALA A 64 -8.14 -15.01 5.26
C ALA A 64 -9.63 -14.96 5.67
N HIS A 65 -9.98 -15.39 6.90
CA HIS A 65 -11.37 -15.37 7.38
C HIS A 65 -11.81 -13.94 7.76
N THR A 66 -11.84 -13.07 6.76
CA THR A 66 -12.26 -11.68 6.80
C THR A 66 -12.87 -11.27 5.47
N THR A 67 -13.66 -10.20 5.44
CA THR A 67 -14.14 -9.60 4.20
C THR A 67 -13.14 -8.64 3.56
N GLU A 68 -12.04 -8.33 4.26
CA GLU A 68 -11.06 -7.30 3.87
C GLU A 68 -9.84 -7.87 3.12
N ALA A 69 -9.61 -9.18 3.19
CA ALA A 69 -8.50 -9.85 2.52
C ALA A 69 -9.05 -10.97 1.63
N VAL A 70 -8.52 -11.06 0.42
CA VAL A 70 -8.87 -12.12 -0.55
C VAL A 70 -7.96 -13.34 -0.44
N GLU A 71 -6.77 -13.16 0.14
CA GLU A 71 -5.76 -14.19 0.35
C GLU A 71 -4.94 -13.84 1.60
N ALA A 72 -4.49 -14.86 2.32
CA ALA A 72 -3.52 -14.76 3.41
C ALA A 72 -2.63 -16.00 3.38
N GLY A 73 -1.36 -15.84 3.72
CA GLY A 73 -0.40 -16.94 3.73
C GLY A 73 0.93 -16.52 4.34
N TRP A 74 1.76 -17.51 4.64
CA TRP A 74 3.15 -17.32 5.06
C TRP A 74 4.06 -17.37 3.83
N TRP A 75 4.78 -16.28 3.57
CA TRP A 75 5.62 -16.12 2.38
C TRP A 75 7.06 -15.86 2.81
N HIS A 76 8.03 -16.36 2.02
CA HIS A 76 9.39 -15.88 2.17
C HIS A 76 9.47 -14.41 1.70
N PRO A 77 10.20 -13.52 2.40
CA PRO A 77 10.35 -12.13 1.97
C PRO A 77 10.85 -11.99 0.53
N ASP A 78 11.84 -12.80 0.13
CA ASP A 78 12.38 -12.78 -1.23
C ASP A 78 11.33 -13.16 -2.28
N GLU A 79 10.52 -14.19 -2.03
CA GLU A 79 9.46 -14.60 -2.96
C GLU A 79 8.42 -13.48 -3.16
N ALA A 80 8.04 -12.79 -2.08
CA ALA A 80 7.13 -11.65 -2.16
C ALA A 80 7.73 -10.49 -2.96
N LEU A 81 9.04 -10.25 -2.82
CA LEU A 81 9.75 -9.21 -3.56
C LEU A 81 9.91 -9.56 -5.03
N GLU A 82 10.26 -10.80 -5.37
CA GLU A 82 10.36 -11.29 -6.75
C GLU A 82 9.02 -11.11 -7.49
N ARG A 83 7.92 -11.61 -6.90
CA ARG A 83 6.57 -11.42 -7.45
C ARG A 83 6.18 -9.96 -7.57
N TRP A 84 6.65 -9.10 -6.67
CA TRP A 84 6.43 -7.65 -6.76
C TRP A 84 7.19 -7.01 -7.93
N GLN A 85 8.43 -7.44 -8.19
CA GLN A 85 9.21 -6.98 -9.35
C GLN A 85 8.59 -7.44 -10.68
N GLU A 86 7.98 -8.64 -10.69
CA GLU A 86 7.27 -9.20 -11.83
C GLU A 86 5.84 -8.64 -11.99
N ASP A 87 5.45 -7.65 -11.19
CA ASP A 87 4.09 -7.06 -11.15
C ASP A 87 2.96 -8.06 -10.80
N ALA A 88 3.30 -9.28 -10.36
CA ALA A 88 2.40 -10.34 -9.92
C ALA A 88 1.86 -10.12 -8.49
N LEU A 89 2.56 -9.32 -7.67
CA LEU A 89 2.10 -8.86 -6.36
C LEU A 89 2.13 -7.32 -6.32
N LYS A 90 1.12 -6.67 -5.73
CA LYS A 90 1.12 -5.22 -5.52
C LYS A 90 1.48 -4.92 -4.06
N LEU A 91 2.63 -4.29 -3.85
CA LEU A 91 3.09 -3.84 -2.54
C LEU A 91 3.08 -2.32 -2.44
N MET A 92 2.57 -1.79 -1.33
CA MET A 92 2.79 -0.40 -0.95
C MET A 92 4.26 -0.18 -0.55
N ALA A 93 4.78 1.03 -0.77
CA ALA A 93 6.18 1.36 -0.48
C ALA A 93 6.65 1.00 0.97
N PRO A 94 5.85 1.24 2.04
CA PRO A 94 6.24 0.80 3.39
C PRO A 94 6.42 -0.72 3.51
N THR A 95 5.54 -1.50 2.87
CA THR A 95 5.62 -2.97 2.88
C THR A 95 6.81 -3.47 2.07
N ALA A 96 6.99 -2.95 0.85
CA ALA A 96 8.13 -3.32 0.01
C ALA A 96 9.47 -3.02 0.69
N ARG A 97 9.60 -1.82 1.28
CA ARG A 97 10.82 -1.46 2.03
C ARG A 97 11.06 -2.37 3.23
N THR A 98 10.01 -2.68 3.98
CA THR A 98 10.11 -3.58 5.14
C THR A 98 10.58 -4.97 4.72
N LEU A 99 10.03 -5.52 3.63
CA LEU A 99 10.45 -6.82 3.11
C LEU A 99 11.90 -6.81 2.61
N GLN A 100 12.34 -5.75 1.91
CA GLN A 100 13.74 -5.60 1.47
C GLN A 100 14.72 -5.62 2.64
N GLU A 101 14.39 -4.92 3.73
CA GLU A 101 15.24 -4.89 4.92
C GLU A 101 15.28 -6.25 5.64
N ILE A 102 14.13 -6.92 5.77
CA ILE A 102 14.02 -8.22 6.43
C ILE A 102 14.74 -9.31 5.61
N ALA A 103 14.57 -9.32 4.29
CA ALA A 103 15.24 -10.24 3.39
C ALA A 103 16.77 -10.20 3.55
N GLY A 104 17.34 -9.01 3.78
CA GLY A 104 18.78 -8.83 3.96
C GLY A 104 19.37 -9.40 5.25
N LEU A 105 18.55 -9.89 6.20
CA LEU A 105 19.01 -10.37 7.52
C LEU A 105 19.10 -11.90 7.63
N GLY A 106 18.62 -12.65 6.64
CA GLY A 106 18.79 -14.10 6.53
C GLY A 106 17.81 -14.94 7.33
N ASP A 107 17.66 -14.70 8.64
CA ASP A 107 16.71 -15.44 9.48
C ASP A 107 15.95 -14.57 10.50
N SER A 108 14.93 -15.17 11.11
CA SER A 108 14.05 -14.47 12.03
C SER A 108 14.72 -14.08 13.36
N ALA A 109 15.78 -14.78 13.77
CA ALA A 109 16.56 -14.42 14.95
C ALA A 109 17.40 -13.16 14.70
N ALA A 110 18.01 -13.07 13.52
CA ALA A 110 18.73 -11.87 13.07
C ALA A 110 17.79 -10.67 12.91
N VAL A 111 16.56 -10.87 12.41
CA VAL A 111 15.52 -9.84 12.36
C VAL A 111 15.19 -9.31 13.75
N LEU A 112 14.95 -10.20 14.72
CA LEU A 112 14.68 -9.78 16.09
C LEU A 112 15.87 -9.07 16.74
N ALA A 113 17.09 -9.53 16.50
CA ALA A 113 18.29 -8.87 17.01
C ALA A 113 18.41 -7.44 16.44
N ALA A 114 18.27 -7.29 15.12
CA ALA A 114 18.30 -6.00 14.45
C ALA A 114 17.21 -5.06 14.96
N ALA A 115 16.00 -5.57 15.23
CA ALA A 115 14.89 -4.76 15.73
C ALA A 115 15.15 -4.18 17.14
N ARG A 116 15.92 -4.88 17.99
CA ARG A 116 16.23 -4.42 19.36
C ARG A 116 17.16 -3.21 19.38
N ASP A 117 18.11 -3.18 18.44
CA ASP A 117 19.14 -2.12 18.38
C ASP A 117 18.72 -0.98 17.43
N ARG A 118 17.55 -1.08 16.81
CA ARG A 118 17.08 -0.13 15.79
C ARG A 118 16.60 1.18 16.40
N GLU A 119 17.13 2.29 15.90
CA GLU A 119 16.52 3.60 16.14
C GLU A 119 15.34 3.83 15.18
N ILE A 120 14.16 4.14 15.75
CA ILE A 120 12.95 4.38 14.96
C ILE A 120 12.78 5.87 14.71
N ARG A 121 13.18 6.31 13.51
CA ARG A 121 12.92 7.67 13.01
C ARG A 121 11.72 7.67 12.06
N PRO A 122 10.86 8.71 12.09
CA PRO A 122 9.75 8.81 11.15
C PRO A 122 10.25 8.92 9.70
N ILE A 123 9.66 8.13 8.82
CA ILE A 123 9.87 8.15 7.38
C ILE A 123 8.67 8.85 6.75
N THR A 124 8.88 10.06 6.25
CA THR A 124 7.88 10.79 5.47
C THR A 124 8.37 10.88 4.03
N PRO A 125 7.90 10.00 3.12
CA PRO A 125 8.32 10.08 1.73
C PRO A 125 7.72 11.32 1.05
N THR A 126 8.25 11.62 -0.13
CA THR A 126 7.60 12.50 -1.11
C THR A 126 7.10 11.68 -2.29
N VAL A 127 6.19 12.23 -3.10
CA VAL A 127 5.73 11.59 -4.33
C VAL A 127 6.27 12.38 -5.51
N ARG A 128 6.91 11.69 -6.46
CA ARG A 128 7.44 12.28 -7.70
C ARG A 128 7.03 11.42 -8.89
N GLU A 129 6.79 12.05 -10.03
CA GLU A 129 6.62 11.33 -11.29
C GLU A 129 7.99 11.10 -11.93
N GLN A 130 8.25 9.87 -12.38
CA GLN A 130 9.46 9.46 -13.09
C GLN A 130 9.07 8.46 -14.17
N ASP A 131 9.45 8.74 -15.42
CA ASP A 131 9.15 7.89 -16.58
C ASP A 131 7.66 7.48 -16.70
N GLY A 132 6.76 8.43 -16.38
CA GLY A 132 5.31 8.21 -16.40
C GLY A 132 4.75 7.39 -15.23
N ARG A 133 5.59 7.07 -14.23
CA ARG A 133 5.19 6.33 -13.02
C ARG A 133 5.32 7.21 -11.78
N LEU A 134 4.36 7.10 -10.86
CA LEU A 134 4.47 7.72 -9.55
C LEU A 134 5.42 6.91 -8.65
N MET A 135 6.38 7.60 -8.07
CA MET A 135 7.43 7.07 -7.20
C MET A 135 7.32 7.70 -5.81
N SER A 136 7.35 6.85 -4.79
CA SER A 136 7.53 7.23 -3.39
C SER A 136 9.03 7.34 -3.12
N VAL A 137 9.49 8.57 -2.90
CA VAL A 137 10.91 8.88 -2.66
C VAL A 137 11.11 9.06 -1.16
N LEU A 138 11.93 8.21 -0.57
CA LEU A 138 12.26 8.21 0.85
C LEU A 138 13.28 9.31 1.19
N PRO A 139 13.48 9.64 2.48
CA PRO A 139 14.46 10.65 2.90
C PRO A 139 15.92 10.34 2.53
N ASP A 140 16.24 9.08 2.23
CA ASP A 140 17.57 8.62 1.78
C ASP A 140 17.69 8.55 0.24
N ASP A 141 16.76 9.19 -0.47
CA ASP A 141 16.62 9.19 -1.93
C ASP A 141 16.29 7.83 -2.56
N THR A 142 16.00 6.79 -1.77
CA THR A 142 15.45 5.53 -2.30
C THR A 142 14.09 5.80 -2.95
N ALA A 143 13.93 5.43 -4.22
CA ALA A 143 12.67 5.55 -4.95
C ALA A 143 11.99 4.18 -5.10
N LEU A 144 10.76 4.06 -4.59
CA LEU A 144 9.93 2.87 -4.70
C LEU A 144 8.64 3.19 -5.46
N PRO A 145 8.10 2.28 -6.28
CA PRO A 145 6.78 2.47 -6.87
C PRO A 145 5.70 2.88 -5.85
N ALA A 146 4.97 3.95 -6.15
CA ALA A 146 3.90 4.46 -5.29
C ALA A 146 2.59 3.68 -5.53
N ALA A 147 2.54 2.41 -5.12
CA ALA A 147 1.32 1.62 -5.25
C ALA A 147 0.18 2.21 -4.40
N GLY A 148 -1.02 2.33 -4.98
CA GLY A 148 -2.22 2.81 -4.27
C GLY A 148 -2.37 4.34 -4.18
N PHE A 149 -1.45 5.13 -4.76
CA PHE A 149 -1.73 6.54 -5.02
C PHE A 149 -2.53 6.65 -6.32
N PRO A 150 -3.71 7.31 -6.33
CA PRO A 150 -4.46 7.51 -7.57
C PRO A 150 -3.66 8.46 -8.48
N GLY A 151 -2.86 7.89 -9.36
CA GLY A 151 -2.43 8.55 -10.58
C GLY A 151 -3.63 8.54 -11.54
N ARG A 152 -4.05 9.73 -11.97
CA ARG A 152 -4.85 9.87 -13.20
C ARG A 152 -4.23 8.99 -14.30
N PRO A 153 -5.02 8.40 -15.20
CA PRO A 153 -4.44 7.66 -16.32
C PRO A 153 -3.40 8.55 -17.02
N ALA A 154 -2.33 7.91 -17.50
CA ALA A 154 -1.29 8.56 -18.27
C ALA A 154 -1.93 9.48 -19.31
N MET A 155 -1.44 10.72 -19.39
CA MET A 155 -1.93 11.75 -20.31
C MET A 155 -1.51 11.44 -21.77
N SER A 156 -1.56 10.17 -22.17
CA SER A 156 -1.42 9.68 -23.54
C SER A 156 -2.76 9.20 -24.13
N GLU A 157 -3.82 9.04 -23.33
CA GLU A 157 -5.15 8.61 -23.82
C GLU A 157 -6.15 9.76 -24.10
N LEU A 158 -5.77 11.02 -23.87
CA LEU A 158 -6.60 12.19 -24.19
C LEU A 158 -6.21 12.90 -25.50
N ALA A 159 -5.31 12.31 -26.29
CA ALA A 159 -4.90 12.84 -27.59
C ALA A 159 -5.32 11.96 -28.80
N SER A 160 -6.28 11.06 -28.62
CA SER A 160 -6.81 10.21 -29.72
C SER A 160 -8.32 10.35 -29.98
N GLU A 161 -9.01 11.28 -29.33
CA GLU A 161 -10.39 11.66 -29.68
C GLU A 161 -10.43 13.10 -30.21
N SER A 162 -9.68 13.36 -31.28
CA SER A 162 -9.85 14.55 -32.12
C SER A 162 -9.46 14.17 -33.54
N GLY A 163 -10.34 13.42 -34.21
CA GLY A 163 -10.16 13.14 -35.62
C GLY A 163 -10.94 11.94 -36.11
N THR A 164 -12.23 12.10 -36.38
CA THR A 164 -12.85 11.72 -37.66
C THR A 164 -14.31 12.15 -37.65
N GLN A 165 -14.63 13.23 -38.36
CA GLN A 165 -15.91 13.31 -39.07
C GLN A 165 -15.63 13.74 -40.51
N ARG A 166 -15.75 12.77 -41.40
CA ARG A 166 -15.68 12.93 -42.86
C ARG A 166 -16.96 13.59 -43.36
N GLY A 167 -16.78 14.57 -44.24
CA GLY A 167 -17.39 14.57 -45.58
C GLY A 167 -18.85 15.02 -45.68
N GLY A 168 -19.04 16.25 -46.16
CA GLY A 168 -20.36 16.76 -46.55
C GLY A 168 -20.31 18.06 -47.35
N ARG A 169 -19.80 17.98 -48.58
CA ARG A 169 -20.13 18.78 -49.78
C ARG A 169 -20.84 20.14 -49.57
N MET A 170 -20.13 21.24 -49.84
CA MET A 170 -20.72 22.58 -50.04
C MET A 170 -21.40 22.71 -51.41
N PRO A 171 -22.53 23.42 -51.53
CA PRO A 171 -22.86 24.18 -52.73
C PRO A 171 -22.39 25.64 -52.60
N ALA A 172 -22.13 26.22 -53.76
CA ALA A 172 -21.53 27.54 -53.96
C ALA A 172 -22.55 28.70 -53.90
N THR A 173 -22.01 29.87 -53.52
CA THR A 173 -22.33 31.24 -54.00
C THR A 173 -23.78 31.74 -54.00
N SER A 174 -24.00 32.79 -53.19
CA SER A 174 -24.24 34.14 -53.74
C SER A 174 -24.08 35.22 -52.66
N ALA A 175 -23.36 36.27 -53.02
CA ALA A 175 -23.32 37.56 -52.35
C ALA A 175 -24.33 38.50 -53.03
N GLY A 176 -24.97 39.34 -52.23
CA GLY A 176 -25.83 40.46 -52.62
C GLY A 176 -26.28 41.12 -51.30
N GLU A 177 -25.56 42.12 -50.80
CA GLU A 177 -25.65 43.54 -51.19
C GLU A 177 -27.00 44.14 -50.75
N GLU A 178 -26.99 44.77 -49.57
CA GLU A 178 -27.87 45.91 -49.21
C GLU A 178 -27.61 47.08 -50.19
N PRO A 179 -28.51 48.07 -50.39
CA PRO A 179 -29.33 48.71 -49.33
C PRO A 179 -30.72 49.24 -49.75
N ALA A 180 -31.51 49.68 -48.76
CA ALA A 180 -32.09 51.04 -48.63
C ALA A 180 -32.85 51.16 -47.30
#